data_AF-A0A2K4X858-F1
#
_entry.id   AF-A0A2K4X858-F1
#
_cell.length_a   1.000
_cell.length_b   1.000
_cell.length_c   1.000
_cell.angle_alpha   90.00
_cell.angle_beta   90.00
_cell.angle_gamma   90.00
#
_symmetry.space_group_name_H-M   'P 1'
#
loop_
_entity.id
_entity.type
_entity.pdbx_description
1 polymer ?
#
loop_
_entity_poly.entity_id
_entity_poly.type
_entity_poly.pdbx_seq_one_letter_code
_entity_poly.pdbx_strand_id
1 'polypeptide(L)'
;MLLIMFELKKILGGLLMPLPLFSLFAFIMLLLAFRGRKSALVLSSLSLFVLLSLSTPFFAHQIIKSNEPTSLAFNTLKHPKIDKIVVLGCDINPNTGLSANNQLGNCALSRLVEGVKLAKQYPNAQLIVSGGGYENVTNSALMYKTAISLGVNKNRISQNPHAMDTAAEAKMLAPKLVDFNVALVTSVLHMPRAKNLFNAQGIDVITAATDYHNFAALPLYKQFIPNAEALRVVTQYAHEVLGKAWVNLRRWINPEAL
;
A
#
# COMPACT_ATOMS: atom_id res chain seq x y z
N MET A 1 7.29 -15.83 19.87
CA MET A 1 5.90 -16.10 19.45
C MET A 1 5.32 -14.99 18.57
N LEU A 2 5.34 -13.71 18.99
CA LEU A 2 4.82 -12.57 18.21
C LEU A 2 5.48 -12.38 16.84
N LEU A 3 6.82 -12.47 16.75
CA LEU A 3 7.56 -12.41 15.49
C LEU A 3 7.16 -13.54 14.53
N ILE A 4 7.05 -14.78 15.02
CA ILE A 4 6.66 -15.94 14.22
C ILE A 4 5.24 -15.77 13.64
N MET A 5 4.30 -15.25 14.43
CA MET A 5 2.94 -14.98 13.95
C MET A 5 2.90 -13.87 12.89
N PHE A 6 3.73 -12.84 13.03
CA PHE A 6 3.86 -11.78 12.03
C PHE A 6 4.41 -12.31 10.70
N GLU A 7 5.49 -13.09 10.75
CA GLU A 7 6.08 -13.70 9.54
C GLU A 7 5.12 -14.69 8.87
N LEU A 8 4.44 -15.54 9.65
CA LEU A 8 3.46 -16.49 9.10
C LEU A 8 2.32 -15.76 8.38
N LYS A 9 1.79 -14.69 8.98
CA LYS A 9 0.78 -13.83 8.34
C LYS A 9 1.29 -13.26 7.01
N LYS A 10 2.55 -12.82 6.94
CA LYS A 10 3.17 -12.27 5.73
C LYS A 10 3.33 -13.35 4.65
N ILE A 11 3.78 -14.54 5.01
CA ILE A 11 3.93 -15.67 4.08
C ILE A 11 2.57 -16.10 3.52
N LEU A 12 1.58 -16.36 4.38
CA LEU A 12 0.24 -16.77 3.94
C LEU A 12 -0.43 -15.67 3.11
N GLY A 13 -0.35 -14.41 3.55
CA GLY A 13 -0.86 -13.29 2.78
C GLY A 13 -0.19 -13.16 1.41
N GLY A 14 1.13 -13.38 1.34
CA GLY A 14 1.89 -13.36 0.08
C GLY A 14 1.50 -14.50 -0.86
N LEU A 15 1.29 -15.71 -0.36
CA LEU A 15 0.88 -16.87 -1.17
C LEU A 15 -0.53 -16.74 -1.75
N LEU A 16 -1.39 -15.96 -1.11
CA LEU A 16 -2.74 -15.67 -1.59
C LEU A 16 -2.78 -14.54 -2.64
N MET A 17 -1.64 -13.89 -2.93
CA MET A 17 -1.56 -12.89 -3.99
C MET A 17 -1.72 -13.54 -5.38
N PRO A 18 -2.25 -12.83 -6.38
CA PRO A 18 -2.57 -13.40 -7.69
C PRO A 18 -1.40 -14.18 -8.33
N LEU A 19 -0.20 -13.60 -8.35
CA LEU A 19 0.95 -14.25 -8.98
C LEU A 19 1.29 -15.59 -8.29
N PRO A 20 1.66 -15.65 -6.98
CA PRO A 20 1.94 -16.92 -6.32
C PRO A 20 0.77 -17.90 -6.36
N LEU A 21 -0.46 -17.45 -6.12
CA LEU A 21 -1.64 -18.33 -6.03
C LEU A 21 -1.87 -19.08 -7.35
N PHE A 22 -1.98 -18.34 -8.46
CA PHE A 22 -2.25 -18.96 -9.75
C PHE A 22 -1.03 -19.66 -10.34
N SER A 23 0.20 -19.15 -10.13
CA SER A 23 1.40 -19.85 -10.65
C SER A 23 1.64 -21.18 -9.93
N LEU A 24 1.50 -21.23 -8.60
CA LEU A 24 1.69 -22.47 -7.84
C LEU A 24 0.58 -23.47 -8.13
N PHE A 25 -0.68 -23.02 -8.22
CA PHE A 25 -1.79 -23.89 -8.60
C PHE A 25 -1.58 -24.46 -10.01
N ALA A 26 -1.21 -23.63 -10.98
CA ALA A 26 -0.89 -24.08 -12.33
C ALA A 26 0.23 -25.11 -12.35
N PHE A 27 1.30 -24.88 -11.58
CA PHE A 27 2.43 -25.79 -11.49
C PHE A 27 2.05 -27.14 -10.86
N ILE A 28 1.32 -27.15 -9.75
CA ILE A 28 0.85 -28.39 -9.10
C ILE A 28 -0.07 -29.18 -10.06
N MET A 29 -1.00 -28.51 -10.73
CA MET A 29 -1.88 -29.15 -11.70
C MET A 29 -1.12 -29.72 -12.90
N LEU A 30 -0.06 -29.04 -13.36
CA LEU A 30 0.80 -29.56 -14.42
C LEU A 30 1.53 -30.84 -13.99
N LEU A 31 2.06 -30.89 -12.76
CA LEU A 31 2.70 -32.10 -12.22
C LEU A 31 1.72 -33.28 -12.10
N LEU A 32 0.46 -33.02 -11.79
CA LEU A 32 -0.59 -34.04 -11.76
C LEU A 32 -0.99 -34.51 -13.16
N ALA A 33 -0.93 -33.62 -14.16
CA ALA A 33 -1.17 -33.98 -15.56
C ALA A 33 -0.14 -34.99 -16.06
N PHE A 34 1.14 -34.80 -15.71
CA PHE A 34 2.21 -35.76 -16.02
C PHE A 34 2.03 -37.13 -15.34
N ARG A 35 1.23 -37.20 -14.26
CA ARG A 35 0.82 -38.47 -13.61
C ARG A 35 -0.43 -39.11 -14.25
N GLY A 36 -0.81 -38.68 -15.46
CA GLY A 36 -1.92 -39.25 -16.23
C GLY A 36 -3.29 -38.60 -15.98
N ARG A 37 -3.39 -37.59 -15.11
CA ARG A 37 -4.65 -36.88 -14.83
C ARG A 37 -4.91 -35.80 -15.88
N LYS A 38 -5.50 -36.17 -17.03
CA LYS A 38 -5.74 -35.24 -18.15
C LYS A 38 -6.53 -33.98 -17.78
N SER A 39 -7.47 -34.06 -16.83
CA SER A 39 -8.22 -32.90 -16.33
C SER A 39 -7.33 -31.84 -15.66
N ALA A 40 -6.18 -32.25 -15.10
CA ALA A 40 -5.25 -31.34 -14.45
C ALA A 40 -4.54 -30.43 -15.47
N LEU A 41 -4.37 -30.85 -16.73
CA LEU A 41 -3.84 -29.99 -17.78
C LEU A 41 -4.81 -28.82 -18.08
N VAL A 42 -6.12 -29.09 -18.10
CA VAL A 42 -7.16 -28.07 -18.29
C VAL A 42 -7.14 -27.07 -17.13
N LEU A 43 -7.07 -27.56 -15.89
CA LEU A 43 -6.99 -26.70 -14.70
C LEU A 43 -5.72 -25.85 -14.67
N SER A 44 -4.57 -26.42 -15.06
CA SER A 44 -3.31 -25.70 -15.19
C SER A 44 -3.42 -24.58 -16.23
N SER A 45 -3.96 -24.91 -17.40
CA SER A 45 -4.15 -23.96 -18.51
C SER A 45 -5.11 -22.84 -18.15
N LEU A 46 -6.22 -23.17 -17.48
CA LEU A 46 -7.19 -22.20 -16.99
C LEU A 46 -6.56 -21.25 -15.96
N SER A 47 -5.75 -21.79 -15.04
CA SER A 47 -5.09 -20.98 -14.03
C SER A 47 -4.08 -20.00 -14.63
N LEU A 48 -3.29 -20.44 -15.61
CA LEU A 48 -2.39 -19.57 -16.37
C LEU A 48 -3.19 -18.51 -17.16
N PHE A 49 -4.30 -18.91 -17.79
CA PHE A 49 -5.18 -17.99 -18.50
C PHE A 49 -5.74 -16.90 -17.59
N VAL A 50 -6.18 -17.26 -16.38
CA VAL A 50 -6.65 -16.30 -15.37
C VAL A 50 -5.52 -15.36 -14.97
N LEU A 51 -4.32 -15.88 -14.66
CA LEU A 51 -3.17 -15.05 -14.30
C LEU A 51 -2.80 -14.06 -15.42
N LEU A 52 -2.75 -14.53 -16.66
CA LEU A 52 -2.49 -13.69 -17.84
C LEU A 52 -3.57 -12.63 -18.02
N SER A 53 -4.84 -13.01 -17.86
CA SER A 53 -5.97 -12.07 -17.93
C SER A 53 -5.83 -10.95 -16.88
N LEU A 54 -5.59 -11.32 -15.61
CA LEU A 54 -5.38 -10.38 -14.50
C LEU A 54 -4.16 -9.47 -14.72
N SER A 55 -3.16 -9.93 -15.49
CA SER A 55 -1.99 -9.13 -15.84
C SER A 55 -2.22 -8.15 -16.99
N THR A 56 -3.37 -8.16 -17.66
CA THR A 56 -3.64 -7.19 -18.73
C THR A 56 -4.22 -5.88 -18.15
N PRO A 57 -3.83 -4.71 -18.67
CA PRO A 57 -4.38 -3.44 -18.20
C PRO A 57 -5.90 -3.32 -18.31
N PHE A 58 -6.53 -3.98 -19.29
CA PHE A 58 -7.99 -4.01 -19.43
C PHE A 58 -8.67 -4.60 -18.20
N PHE A 59 -8.31 -5.84 -17.81
CA PHE A 59 -8.91 -6.48 -16.65
C PHE A 59 -8.50 -5.79 -15.34
N ALA A 60 -7.25 -5.34 -15.24
CA ALA A 60 -6.80 -4.55 -14.09
C ALA A 60 -7.66 -3.30 -13.89
N HIS A 61 -7.96 -2.55 -14.96
CA HIS A 61 -8.85 -1.38 -14.89
C HIS A 61 -10.24 -1.75 -14.37
N GLN A 62 -10.84 -2.82 -14.89
CA GLN A 62 -12.18 -3.24 -14.47
C GLN A 62 -12.24 -3.59 -12.98
N ILE A 63 -11.16 -4.16 -12.43
CA ILE A 63 -11.04 -4.52 -11.01
C ILE A 63 -10.92 -3.27 -10.13
N ILE A 64 -10.08 -2.31 -10.53
CA ILE A 64 -9.73 -1.17 -9.65
C ILE A 64 -10.61 0.06 -9.82
N LYS A 65 -11.33 0.24 -10.94
CA LYS A 65 -12.04 1.49 -11.28
C LYS A 65 -12.95 2.04 -10.17
N SER A 66 -13.60 1.16 -9.39
CA SER A 66 -14.49 1.57 -8.29
C SER A 66 -13.77 1.85 -6.97
N ASN A 67 -12.47 1.56 -6.89
CA ASN A 67 -11.64 1.67 -5.69
C ASN A 67 -10.65 2.84 -5.75
N GLU A 68 -10.60 3.58 -6.87
CA GLU A 68 -9.77 4.77 -7.02
C GLU A 68 -10.59 6.05 -7.27
N PRO A 69 -11.61 6.37 -6.45
CA PRO A 69 -12.36 7.61 -6.64
C PRO A 69 -11.46 8.84 -6.43
N THR A 70 -11.61 9.84 -7.30
CA THR A 70 -10.87 11.11 -7.24
C THR A 70 -11.20 11.93 -5.99
N SER A 71 -12.32 11.65 -5.32
CA SER A 71 -12.69 12.29 -4.05
C SER A 71 -11.75 11.98 -2.89
N LEU A 72 -10.91 10.93 -3.00
CA LEU A 72 -9.87 10.62 -2.01
C LEU A 72 -8.60 11.46 -2.19
N ALA A 73 -8.43 12.11 -3.33
CA ALA A 73 -7.31 13.01 -3.58
C ALA A 73 -7.46 14.27 -2.74
N PHE A 74 -6.34 14.83 -2.30
CA PHE A 74 -6.38 16.01 -1.44
C PHE A 74 -6.87 17.24 -2.22
N ASN A 75 -7.87 17.95 -1.66
CA ASN A 75 -8.35 19.21 -2.22
C ASN A 75 -8.02 20.37 -1.28
N THR A 76 -7.03 21.16 -1.70
CA THR A 76 -6.47 22.27 -0.94
C THR A 76 -7.46 23.40 -0.72
N LEU A 77 -8.41 23.61 -1.65
CA LEU A 77 -9.46 24.63 -1.54
C LEU A 77 -10.46 24.31 -0.43
N LYS A 78 -10.63 23.03 -0.08
CA LYS A 78 -11.56 22.59 0.98
C LYS A 78 -10.93 22.61 2.36
N HIS A 79 -9.60 22.68 2.45
CA HIS A 79 -8.86 22.53 3.70
C HIS A 79 -7.85 23.68 3.85
N PRO A 80 -8.30 24.87 4.29
CA PRO A 80 -7.43 26.05 4.40
C PRO A 80 -6.34 25.89 5.48
N LYS A 81 -6.53 24.98 6.44
CA LYS A 81 -5.58 24.69 7.51
C LYS A 81 -5.34 23.19 7.64
N ILE A 82 -4.07 22.80 7.73
CA ILE A 82 -3.59 21.47 8.08
C ILE A 82 -2.53 21.63 9.16
N ASP A 83 -2.65 20.86 10.24
CA ASP A 83 -1.69 20.89 11.34
C ASP A 83 -0.64 19.77 11.17
N LYS A 84 -1.04 18.61 10.66
CA LYS A 84 -0.21 17.41 10.52
C LYS A 84 -0.38 16.78 9.14
N ILE A 85 0.72 16.39 8.52
CA ILE A 85 0.75 15.62 7.26
C ILE A 85 1.41 14.29 7.58
N VAL A 86 0.65 13.20 7.53
CA VAL A 86 1.14 11.86 7.88
C VAL A 86 1.35 11.04 6.62
N VAL A 87 2.59 10.66 6.34
CA VAL A 87 2.97 9.82 5.19
C VAL A 87 3.21 8.40 5.70
N LEU A 88 2.37 7.46 5.25
CA LEU A 88 2.45 6.06 5.66
C LEU A 88 3.52 5.29 4.88
N GLY A 89 4.17 4.36 5.57
CA GLY A 89 5.24 3.54 5.02
C GLY A 89 4.76 2.61 3.89
N CYS A 90 5.67 2.29 2.97
CA CYS A 90 5.46 1.30 1.91
C CYS A 90 6.75 0.53 1.64
N ASP A 91 6.91 -0.06 0.46
CA ASP A 91 8.07 -0.88 0.13
C ASP A 91 9.38 -0.07 0.19
N ILE A 92 10.45 -0.74 0.62
CA ILE A 92 11.83 -0.25 0.64
C ILE A 92 12.73 -1.32 0.03
N ASN A 93 13.88 -0.90 -0.49
CA ASN A 93 14.97 -1.73 -1.00
C ASN A 93 16.27 -1.30 -0.31
N PRO A 94 16.55 -1.78 0.92
CA PRO A 94 17.74 -1.39 1.68
C PRO A 94 19.03 -1.63 0.89
N ASN A 95 19.84 -0.58 0.77
CA ASN A 95 21.17 -0.66 0.20
C ASN A 95 21.99 0.53 0.72
N THR A 96 22.88 0.26 1.68
CA THR A 96 23.63 1.30 2.39
C THR A 96 24.56 2.11 1.48
N GLY A 97 24.89 1.61 0.29
CA GLY A 97 25.68 2.32 -0.72
C GLY A 97 24.88 3.34 -1.55
N LEU A 98 23.55 3.39 -1.42
CA LEU A 98 22.67 4.27 -2.20
C LEU A 98 22.11 5.42 -1.36
N SER A 99 21.77 6.52 -2.02
CA SER A 99 21.04 7.62 -1.37
C SER A 99 19.65 7.17 -0.90
N ALA A 100 19.10 7.85 0.11
CA ALA A 100 17.86 7.42 0.75
C ALA A 100 16.67 7.27 -0.21
N ASN A 101 16.56 8.16 -1.21
CA ASN A 101 15.49 8.11 -2.21
C ASN A 101 15.62 6.91 -3.14
N ASN A 102 16.83 6.44 -3.43
CA ASN A 102 17.08 5.26 -4.27
C ASN A 102 16.81 3.93 -3.54
N GLN A 103 16.57 3.99 -2.23
CA GLN A 103 16.18 2.85 -1.42
C GLN A 103 14.66 2.80 -1.14
N LEU A 104 13.90 3.82 -1.56
CA LEU A 104 12.44 3.81 -1.44
C LEU A 104 11.81 3.10 -2.64
N GLY A 105 10.83 2.23 -2.39
CA GLY A 105 10.01 1.63 -3.45
C GLY A 105 9.05 2.65 -4.08
N ASN A 106 8.48 2.31 -5.24
CA ASN A 106 7.63 3.22 -6.03
C ASN A 106 6.47 3.83 -5.23
N CYS A 107 5.74 3.02 -4.46
CA CYS A 107 4.65 3.52 -3.63
C CYS A 107 5.14 4.42 -2.49
N ALA A 108 6.31 4.14 -1.89
CA ALA A 108 6.87 5.00 -0.84
C ALA A 108 7.30 6.35 -1.41
N LEU A 109 7.90 6.37 -2.60
CA LEU A 109 8.22 7.59 -3.33
C LEU A 109 6.97 8.40 -3.67
N SER A 110 5.96 7.77 -4.26
CA SER A 110 4.68 8.42 -4.62
C SER A 110 4.03 9.09 -3.40
N ARG A 111 3.97 8.38 -2.27
CA ARG A 111 3.45 8.91 -0.99
C ARG A 111 4.30 10.04 -0.44
N LEU A 112 5.63 9.91 -0.44
CA LEU A 112 6.49 10.95 0.06
C LEU A 112 6.42 12.22 -0.79
N VAL A 113 6.37 12.10 -2.12
CA VAL A 113 6.23 13.24 -3.03
C VAL A 113 4.95 14.02 -2.71
N GLU A 114 3.82 13.32 -2.51
CA GLU A 114 2.57 13.97 -2.09
C GLU A 114 2.71 14.65 -0.72
N GLY A 115 3.31 13.98 0.26
CA GLY A 115 3.56 14.56 1.58
C GLY A 115 4.45 15.80 1.55
N VAL A 116 5.50 15.80 0.73
CA VAL A 116 6.40 16.95 0.53
C VAL A 116 5.68 18.09 -0.19
N LYS A 117 4.86 17.79 -1.21
CA LYS A 117 4.02 18.78 -1.90
C LYS A 117 3.12 19.49 -0.90
N LEU A 118 2.42 18.74 -0.04
CA LEU A 118 1.59 19.30 1.02
C LEU A 118 2.41 20.07 2.06
N ALA A 119 3.59 19.58 2.45
CA ALA A 119 4.43 20.27 3.44
C ALA A 119 4.96 21.62 2.95
N LYS A 120 5.16 21.77 1.63
CA LYS A 120 5.48 23.05 0.99
C LYS A 120 4.27 23.99 0.97
N GLN A 121 3.08 23.45 0.70
CA GLN A 121 1.84 24.22 0.67
C GLN A 121 1.35 24.67 2.05
N TYR A 122 1.56 23.85 3.07
CA TYR A 122 1.20 24.13 4.46
C TYR A 122 2.49 24.32 5.28
N PRO A 123 3.12 25.51 5.24
CA PRO A 123 4.44 25.74 5.84
C PRO A 123 4.47 25.61 7.36
N ASN A 124 3.31 25.68 8.02
CA ASN A 124 3.17 25.50 9.47
C ASN A 124 2.83 24.05 9.87
N ALA A 125 2.48 23.19 8.91
CA ALA A 125 2.17 21.80 9.20
C ALA A 125 3.44 21.00 9.52
N GLN A 126 3.34 20.06 10.46
CA GLN A 126 4.39 19.08 10.72
C GLN A 126 4.25 17.90 9.76
N LEU A 127 5.34 17.52 9.10
CA LEU A 127 5.41 16.29 8.30
C LEU A 127 5.78 15.12 9.24
N ILE A 128 4.99 14.06 9.22
CA ILE A 128 5.24 12.84 9.99
C ILE A 128 5.43 11.71 8.98
N VAL A 129 6.61 11.11 8.96
CA VAL A 129 6.93 9.97 8.08
C VAL A 129 6.96 8.70 8.90
N SER A 130 6.17 7.70 8.51
CA SER A 130 5.91 6.50 9.31
C SER A 130 6.32 5.23 8.57
N GLY A 131 6.55 4.16 9.32
CA GLY A 131 6.79 2.82 8.80
C GLY A 131 8.14 2.26 9.23
N GLY A 132 8.09 1.01 9.68
CA GLY A 132 9.24 0.18 9.98
C GLY A 132 9.99 -0.28 8.74
N GLY A 133 10.80 -1.33 8.90
CA GLY A 133 11.57 -1.91 7.81
C GLY A 133 12.37 -3.10 8.28
N TYR A 134 13.47 -3.38 7.58
CA TYR A 134 14.30 -4.56 7.77
C TYR A 134 15.76 -4.21 7.45
N GLU A 135 16.69 -5.11 7.79
CA GLU A 135 18.14 -4.85 7.62
C GLU A 135 18.62 -3.54 8.26
N ASN A 136 18.09 -3.20 9.44
CA ASN A 136 18.37 -1.95 10.17
C ASN A 136 18.02 -0.65 9.40
N VAL A 137 17.24 -0.75 8.33
CA VAL A 137 16.73 0.37 7.55
C VAL A 137 15.21 0.44 7.69
N THR A 138 14.68 1.62 8.03
CA THR A 138 13.23 1.83 8.15
C THR A 138 12.72 2.75 7.06
N ASN A 139 11.47 2.53 6.64
CA ASN A 139 10.81 3.39 5.66
C ASN A 139 10.78 4.85 6.16
N SER A 140 10.41 5.04 7.43
CA SER A 140 10.42 6.36 8.07
C SER A 140 11.79 7.06 7.98
N ALA A 141 12.91 6.35 8.18
CA ALA A 141 14.24 6.94 8.08
C ALA A 141 14.63 7.33 6.65
N LEU A 142 14.30 6.49 5.68
CA LEU A 142 14.54 6.80 4.27
C LEU A 142 13.69 7.99 3.80
N MET A 143 12.42 8.03 4.20
CA MET A 143 11.52 9.15 3.90
C MET A 143 11.97 10.45 4.58
N TYR A 144 12.45 10.39 5.83
CA TYR A 144 12.97 11.55 6.55
C TYR A 144 14.16 12.18 5.81
N LYS A 145 15.16 11.37 5.46
CA LYS A 145 16.35 11.83 4.73
C LYS A 145 15.99 12.38 3.35
N THR A 146 15.06 11.72 2.65
CA THR A 146 14.60 12.15 1.33
C THR A 146 13.78 13.45 1.40
N ALA A 147 12.92 13.63 2.40
CA ALA A 147 12.17 14.87 2.57
C ALA A 147 13.09 16.07 2.84
N ILE A 148 14.17 15.87 3.62
CA ILE A 148 15.21 16.90 3.82
C ILE A 148 15.88 17.25 2.50
N SER A 149 16.30 16.25 1.72
CA SER A 149 16.95 16.51 0.42
C SER A 149 16.04 17.19 -0.60
N LEU A 150 14.71 17.07 -0.43
CA LEU A 150 13.69 17.76 -1.23
C LEU A 150 13.32 19.16 -0.69
N GLY A 151 13.99 19.62 0.37
CA GLY A 151 13.90 20.98 0.90
C GLY A 151 12.93 21.18 2.06
N VAL A 152 12.41 20.11 2.68
CA VAL A 152 11.60 20.24 3.91
C VAL A 152 12.53 20.49 5.09
N ASN A 153 12.26 21.54 5.88
CA ASN A 153 13.04 21.84 7.08
C ASN A 153 12.99 20.66 8.06
N LYS A 154 14.16 20.13 8.46
CA LYS A 154 14.29 18.98 9.36
C LYS A 154 13.51 19.12 10.67
N ASN A 155 13.37 20.35 11.20
CA ASN A 155 12.66 20.63 12.45
C ASN A 155 11.14 20.48 12.31
N ARG A 156 10.63 20.41 11.08
CA ARG A 156 9.21 20.15 10.76
C ARG A 156 8.92 18.69 10.50
N ILE A 157 9.93 17.80 10.53
CA ILE A 157 9.77 16.39 10.20
C ILE A 157 9.90 15.56 11.47
N SER A 158 8.94 14.68 11.72
CA SER A 158 9.02 13.67 12.78
C SER A 158 8.90 12.27 12.19
N GLN A 159 9.45 11.29 12.92
CA GLN A 159 9.54 9.90 12.48
C GLN A 159 8.69 8.99 13.37
N ASN A 160 8.11 7.95 12.75
CA ASN A 160 7.52 6.81 13.43
C ASN A 160 8.13 5.50 12.87
N PRO A 161 9.34 5.10 13.30
CA PRO A 161 10.12 4.05 12.65
C PRO A 161 9.79 2.63 13.13
N HIS A 162 8.90 2.46 14.09
CA HIS A 162 8.66 1.15 14.73
C HIS A 162 7.37 0.46 14.30
N ALA A 163 6.51 1.15 13.55
CA ALA A 163 5.22 0.58 13.12
C ALA A 163 5.40 -0.37 11.93
N MET A 164 5.18 -1.67 12.16
CA MET A 164 5.34 -2.73 11.15
C MET A 164 4.07 -2.99 10.31
N ASP A 165 2.94 -2.43 10.73
CA ASP A 165 1.70 -2.43 9.96
C ASP A 165 0.85 -1.18 10.25
N THR A 166 -0.17 -0.96 9.41
CA THR A 166 -1.03 0.24 9.45
C THR A 166 -1.79 0.39 10.77
N ALA A 167 -2.12 -0.71 11.45
CA ALA A 167 -2.79 -0.65 12.74
C ALA A 167 -1.84 -0.10 13.82
N ALA A 168 -0.59 -0.57 13.82
CA ALA A 168 0.46 0.00 14.67
C ALA A 168 0.74 1.46 14.32
N GLU A 169 0.73 1.85 13.04
CA GLU A 169 0.89 3.25 12.62
C GLU A 169 -0.19 4.14 13.24
N ALA A 170 -1.47 3.75 13.08
CA ALA A 170 -2.60 4.48 13.64
C ALA A 170 -2.49 4.61 15.17
N LYS A 171 -2.26 3.49 15.86
CA LYS A 171 -2.19 3.44 17.32
C LYS A 171 -1.04 4.24 17.91
N MET A 172 0.16 4.12 17.33
CA MET A 172 1.35 4.82 17.83
C MET A 172 1.29 6.34 17.57
N LEU A 173 0.56 6.77 16.55
CA LEU A 173 0.43 8.18 16.21
C LEU A 173 -0.77 8.86 16.88
N ALA A 174 -1.77 8.13 17.36
CA ALA A 174 -2.97 8.69 17.97
C ALA A 174 -2.71 9.78 19.03
N PRO A 175 -1.78 9.61 20.00
CA PRO A 175 -1.52 10.64 21.02
C PRO A 175 -1.03 11.98 20.46
N LYS A 176 -0.61 12.02 19.19
CA LYS A 176 -0.10 13.22 18.50
C LYS A 176 -1.08 13.78 17.47
N LEU A 177 -2.22 13.13 17.23
CA LEU A 177 -3.06 13.36 16.05
C LEU A 177 -4.55 13.61 16.33
N VAL A 178 -5.13 13.09 17.42
CA VAL A 178 -6.60 13.11 17.66
C VAL A 178 -7.21 14.52 17.58
N ASP A 179 -6.52 15.54 18.08
CA ASP A 179 -7.06 16.92 18.15
C ASP A 179 -6.55 17.85 17.02
N PHE A 180 -5.99 17.28 15.95
CA PHE A 180 -5.35 18.03 14.87
C PHE A 180 -6.05 17.83 13.52
N ASN A 181 -5.92 18.81 12.62
CA ASN A 181 -6.29 18.62 11.22
C ASN A 181 -5.21 17.78 10.53
N VAL A 182 -5.50 16.50 10.29
CA VAL A 182 -4.54 15.53 9.77
C VAL A 182 -4.80 15.22 8.31
N ALA A 183 -3.87 15.60 7.43
CA ALA A 183 -3.80 15.06 6.07
C ALA A 183 -3.09 13.71 6.09
N LEU A 184 -3.82 12.62 5.79
CA LEU A 184 -3.26 11.27 5.71
C LEU A 184 -2.88 10.96 4.26
N VAL A 185 -1.60 10.71 4.02
CA VAL A 185 -1.02 10.41 2.72
C VAL A 185 -0.70 8.93 2.60
N THR A 186 -1.36 8.26 1.66
CA THR A 186 -1.08 6.86 1.28
C THR A 186 -1.58 6.57 -0.14
N SER A 187 -1.28 5.38 -0.67
CA SER A 187 -1.75 4.97 -2.01
C SER A 187 -3.29 4.87 -2.03
N VAL A 188 -3.92 5.20 -3.15
CA VAL A 188 -5.38 5.26 -3.26
C VAL A 188 -6.08 3.94 -2.92
N LEU A 189 -5.56 2.80 -3.39
CA LEU A 189 -6.12 1.49 -3.07
C LEU A 189 -6.05 1.17 -1.57
N HIS A 190 -5.02 1.68 -0.88
CA HIS A 190 -4.79 1.50 0.55
C HIS A 190 -5.58 2.47 1.43
N MET A 191 -5.96 3.63 0.88
CA MET A 191 -6.59 4.73 1.61
C MET A 191 -7.82 4.31 2.42
N PRO A 192 -8.79 3.52 1.88
CA PRO A 192 -9.98 3.16 2.66
C PRO A 192 -9.65 2.39 3.94
N ARG A 193 -8.69 1.47 3.88
CA ARG A 193 -8.29 0.67 5.06
C ARG A 193 -7.49 1.52 6.05
N ALA A 194 -6.55 2.33 5.55
CA ALA A 194 -5.79 3.24 6.40
C ALA A 194 -6.69 4.22 7.14
N LYS A 195 -7.59 4.91 6.42
CA LYS A 195 -8.59 5.80 7.02
C LYS A 195 -9.43 5.08 8.07
N ASN A 196 -9.92 3.87 7.78
CA ASN A 196 -10.69 3.09 8.74
C ASN A 196 -9.92 2.80 10.04
N LEU A 197 -8.63 2.47 9.95
CA LEU A 197 -7.78 2.18 11.10
C LEU A 197 -7.43 3.45 11.90
N PHE A 198 -7.16 4.56 11.23
CA PHE A 198 -6.90 5.85 11.89
C PHE A 198 -8.16 6.37 12.61
N ASN A 199 -9.32 6.32 11.95
CA ASN A 199 -10.59 6.71 12.56
C ASN A 199 -10.94 5.86 13.79
N ALA A 200 -10.58 4.57 13.79
CA ALA A 200 -10.78 3.69 14.95
C ALA A 200 -9.96 4.13 16.18
N GLN A 201 -8.86 4.87 15.99
CA GLN A 201 -8.07 5.47 17.07
C GLN A 201 -8.52 6.89 17.44
N GLY A 202 -9.69 7.33 16.95
CA GLY A 202 -10.22 8.67 17.18
C GLY A 202 -9.59 9.77 16.32
N ILE A 203 -8.79 9.42 15.31
CA ILE A 203 -8.14 10.39 14.42
C ILE A 203 -9.04 10.63 13.21
N ASP A 204 -9.68 11.79 13.10
CA ASP A 204 -10.43 12.15 11.89
C ASP A 204 -9.48 12.63 10.78
N VAL A 205 -9.21 11.75 9.81
CA VAL A 205 -8.25 12.04 8.75
C VAL A 205 -8.89 12.62 7.49
N ILE A 206 -8.24 13.64 6.96
CA ILE A 206 -8.48 14.19 5.62
C ILE A 206 -7.63 13.37 4.64
N THR A 207 -8.28 12.79 3.64
CA THR A 207 -7.58 11.89 2.69
C THR A 207 -6.72 12.69 1.73
N ALA A 208 -5.45 12.30 1.62
CA ALA A 208 -4.52 12.75 0.61
C ALA A 208 -4.00 11.53 -0.18
N ALA A 209 -4.91 10.85 -0.87
CA ALA A 209 -4.54 9.69 -1.67
C ALA A 209 -3.64 10.08 -2.84
N THR A 210 -2.70 9.20 -3.19
CA THR A 210 -1.84 9.29 -4.36
C THR A 210 -1.77 7.92 -5.06
N ASP A 211 -0.85 7.71 -5.99
CA ASP A 211 -0.62 6.39 -6.62
C ASP A 211 -1.86 5.91 -7.41
N TYR A 212 -2.48 6.82 -8.17
CA TYR A 212 -3.64 6.56 -9.01
C TYR A 212 -3.26 5.93 -10.35
N HIS A 213 -4.12 5.07 -10.87
CA HIS A 213 -3.90 4.32 -12.11
C HIS A 213 -5.05 4.54 -13.10
N ASN A 214 -4.70 4.78 -14.36
CA ASN A 214 -5.68 4.84 -15.45
C ASN A 214 -5.25 3.97 -16.62
N PHE A 215 -5.42 2.67 -16.47
CA PHE A 215 -5.11 1.69 -17.52
C PHE A 215 -6.02 1.81 -18.76
N ALA A 216 -7.23 2.36 -18.64
CA ALA A 216 -8.12 2.61 -19.77
C ALA A 216 -7.61 3.71 -20.71
N ALA A 217 -6.70 4.58 -20.24
CA ALA A 217 -6.06 5.59 -21.08
C ALA A 217 -4.94 5.04 -21.99
N LEU A 218 -4.55 3.77 -21.81
CA LEU A 218 -3.57 3.14 -22.70
C LEU A 218 -4.18 2.89 -24.09
N PRO A 219 -3.37 2.88 -25.17
CA PRO A 219 -3.81 2.42 -26.48
C PRO A 219 -4.44 1.03 -26.40
N LEU A 220 -5.52 0.80 -27.14
CA LEU A 220 -6.33 -0.43 -27.04
C LEU A 220 -5.49 -1.71 -27.13
N TYR A 221 -4.53 -1.78 -28.06
CA TYR A 221 -3.65 -2.95 -28.20
C TYR A 221 -2.80 -3.21 -26.94
N LYS A 222 -2.35 -2.17 -26.24
CA LYS A 222 -1.60 -2.30 -24.97
C LYS A 222 -2.50 -2.75 -23.83
N GLN A 223 -3.80 -2.48 -23.88
CA GLN A 223 -4.72 -2.89 -22.83
C GLN A 223 -4.91 -4.41 -22.74
N PHE A 224 -4.62 -5.15 -23.82
CA PHE A 224 -4.75 -6.60 -23.89
C PHE A 224 -3.42 -7.36 -23.90
N ILE A 225 -2.29 -6.66 -23.81
CA ILE A 225 -0.96 -7.29 -23.66
C ILE A 225 -0.64 -7.42 -22.15
N PRO A 226 -0.27 -8.62 -21.67
CA PRO A 226 0.21 -8.82 -20.30
C PRO A 226 1.27 -7.79 -19.87
N ASN A 227 1.09 -7.25 -18.68
CA ASN A 227 1.87 -6.14 -18.17
C ASN A 227 2.16 -6.32 -16.67
N ALA A 228 3.44 -6.19 -16.29
CA ALA A 228 3.87 -6.39 -14.91
C ALA A 228 3.24 -5.37 -13.95
N GLU A 229 3.05 -4.12 -14.40
CA GLU A 229 2.46 -3.05 -13.60
C GLU A 229 0.96 -3.30 -13.33
N ALA A 230 0.21 -3.72 -14.34
CA ALA A 230 -1.19 -4.13 -14.17
C ALA A 230 -1.33 -5.27 -13.15
N LEU A 231 -0.48 -6.31 -13.26
CA LEU A 231 -0.45 -7.40 -12.28
C LEU A 231 -0.07 -6.91 -10.87
N ARG A 232 0.88 -5.98 -10.76
CA ARG A 232 1.29 -5.36 -9.48
C ARG A 232 0.12 -4.63 -8.83
N VAL A 233 -0.63 -3.84 -9.58
CA VAL A 233 -1.79 -3.08 -9.08
C VAL A 233 -2.94 -4.00 -8.69
N VAL A 234 -3.23 -5.04 -9.48
CA VAL A 234 -4.22 -6.07 -9.09
C VAL A 234 -3.77 -6.82 -7.82
N THR A 235 -2.47 -7.05 -7.67
CA THR A 235 -1.89 -7.64 -6.45
C THR A 235 -2.08 -6.72 -5.24
N GLN A 236 -1.86 -5.40 -5.40
CA GLN A 236 -2.15 -4.43 -4.34
C GLN A 236 -3.63 -4.42 -3.97
N TYR A 237 -4.52 -4.43 -4.96
CA TYR A 237 -5.96 -4.52 -4.71
C TYR A 237 -6.34 -5.78 -3.93
N ALA A 238 -5.84 -6.95 -4.34
CA ALA A 238 -6.07 -8.21 -3.63
C ALA A 238 -5.56 -8.16 -2.18
N HIS A 239 -4.38 -7.55 -1.96
CA HIS A 239 -3.84 -7.31 -0.62
C HIS A 239 -4.79 -6.48 0.24
N GLU A 240 -5.41 -5.44 -0.32
CA GLU A 240 -6.36 -4.59 0.39
C GLU A 240 -7.70 -5.27 0.67
N VAL A 241 -8.18 -6.13 -0.24
CA VAL A 241 -9.36 -6.97 0.01
C VAL A 241 -9.11 -7.92 1.18
N LEU A 242 -7.99 -8.65 1.18
CA LEU A 242 -7.61 -9.53 2.29
C LEU A 242 -7.37 -8.75 3.58
N GLY A 243 -6.73 -7.58 3.50
CA GLY A 243 -6.50 -6.69 4.64
C GLY A 243 -7.79 -6.21 5.29
N LYS A 244 -8.79 -5.81 4.49
CA LYS A 244 -10.13 -5.44 4.99
C LYS A 244 -10.84 -6.64 5.62
N ALA A 245 -10.81 -7.80 4.99
CA ALA A 245 -11.37 -9.03 5.54
C ALA A 245 -10.74 -9.39 6.89
N TRP A 246 -9.41 -9.26 7.01
CA TRP A 246 -8.68 -9.48 8.25
C TRP A 246 -9.07 -8.51 9.36
N VAL A 247 -9.22 -7.21 9.05
CA VAL A 247 -9.70 -6.20 10.01
C VAL A 247 -11.11 -6.54 10.51
N ASN A 248 -12.02 -6.89 9.60
CA ASN A 248 -13.39 -7.25 9.96
C ASN A 248 -13.44 -8.51 10.82
N LEU A 249 -12.66 -9.54 10.48
CA LEU A 249 -12.55 -10.76 11.27
C LEU A 249 -12.04 -10.47 12.69
N ARG A 250 -11.01 -9.62 12.83
CA ARG A 250 -10.49 -9.24 14.16
C ARG A 250 -11.52 -8.53 15.00
N ARG A 251 -12.27 -7.58 14.43
CA ARG A 251 -13.36 -6.88 15.13
C ARG A 251 -14.51 -7.80 15.52
N TRP A 252 -14.80 -8.79 14.69
CA TRP A 252 -15.81 -9.79 15.01
C TRP A 252 -15.39 -10.68 16.20
N ILE A 253 -14.12 -11.07 16.26
CA ILE A 253 -13.55 -11.87 17.36
C ILE A 253 -13.42 -11.03 18.65
N ASN A 254 -12.93 -9.81 18.53
CA ASN A 254 -12.79 -8.86 19.63
C ASN A 254 -13.11 -7.44 19.12
N PRO A 255 -14.25 -6.85 19.51
CA PRO A 255 -14.65 -5.51 19.07
C PRO A 255 -13.64 -4.41 19.41
N GLU A 256 -12.83 -4.61 20.46
CA GLU A 256 -11.78 -3.68 20.88
C GLU A 256 -10.43 -3.99 20.22
N ALA A 257 -10.33 -5.07 19.43
CA ALA A 257 -9.13 -5.36 18.65
C ALA A 257 -9.07 -4.41 17.47
N LEU A 258 -8.42 -3.26 17.69
CA LEU A 258 -7.64 -2.41 16.77
C LEU A 258 -7.66 -0.98 17.28
#